data_AF-A0A7R8UEE1-F1
#
_entry.id   AF-A0A7R8UEE1-F1
#
_cell.length_a   1.000
_cell.length_b   1.000
_cell.length_c   1.000
_cell.angle_alpha   90.00
_cell.angle_beta   90.00
_cell.angle_gamma   90.00
#
_symmetry.space_group_name_H-M   'P 1'
#
loop_
_entity.id
_entity.type
_entity.pdbx_description
1 polymer ?
#
loop_
_entity_poly.entity_id
_entity_poly.type
_entity_poly.pdbx_seq_one_letter_code
_entity_poly.pdbx_strand_id
1 'polypeptide(L)'
;MKYFALLAILCVNAILVAETTDKIICYYASWAHYYPGIGKLAAADLNATLCTHIVYSFMGITKDGEVKIIDPSLDIDSEAIKNTVALKKVNPNLKVLVAVGGWNRGAGAFSQIAENPDLRRRFIQNSIDFVQEHKLDGMDIDWRYPAGKEGLPKDKENFVILLQEFRSEFDKKGYILIASVSGTRDQRQTSYDVPGLNKHLHYINVMAYDLHGSWEEKTGAHAPFAGTSGYIPGLSVTSIIEQWIQAGASPGKLILGVPFYGRTFTLTETSNSEQGAPSIGPGRPGPLTREAGVLSYAEICNNIKNSGWVEKYDDVDEMPYSFHEDQWVGYDNVRSLGKKIDYAISTGLGGIAVRTIDQDDVKNKYKDHKLLWDRDHKWYFNKTKKNNAWKAIADSIGITAEDAKKKISSLLGSFRREKSKGFKSIGTGGGASKVYKSDWFAFKSFDFLLNNDNVLETPKSERIKERVTKAQIADVDTEISIAHEQSAEKTCASSSSFEEIERTFAKPQPPRKKLKRTHKIDNQGDPLVEMAYTVLQQSLEPEDATKKYTDYLAAKLNQFDSMTKSILIHKINNLIFEAEMRKYSGSTSSSGFSPSSTPTLNPSPSISLLANDTQQTGLNKL
;
A
#
# COMPACT_ATOMS: atom_id res chain seq x y z
N MET A 1 -47.49 -1.32 27.65
CA MET A 1 -46.11 -1.38 28.20
C MET A 1 -45.25 -2.52 27.66
N LYS A 2 -45.68 -3.80 27.59
CA LYS A 2 -44.78 -4.93 27.23
C LYS A 2 -44.03 -4.80 25.87
N TYR A 3 -44.63 -4.21 24.83
CA TYR A 3 -43.98 -4.07 23.51
C TYR A 3 -42.77 -3.12 23.48
N PHE A 4 -42.75 -2.08 24.32
CA PHE A 4 -41.62 -1.13 24.35
C PHE A 4 -40.31 -1.77 24.84
N ALA A 5 -40.39 -2.77 25.73
CA ALA A 5 -39.19 -3.46 26.22
C ALA A 5 -38.53 -4.33 25.14
N LEU A 6 -39.32 -5.00 24.29
CA LEU A 6 -38.79 -5.79 23.17
C LEU A 6 -38.15 -4.91 22.09
N LEU A 7 -38.79 -3.78 21.75
CA LEU A 7 -38.19 -2.79 20.85
C LEU A 7 -36.92 -2.16 21.44
N ALA A 8 -36.90 -1.83 22.74
CA ALA A 8 -35.69 -1.33 23.40
C ALA A 8 -34.54 -2.36 23.39
N ILE A 9 -34.82 -3.64 23.63
CA ILE A 9 -33.81 -4.71 23.58
C ILE A 9 -33.32 -4.93 22.14
N LEU A 10 -34.21 -4.93 21.14
CA LEU A 10 -33.83 -5.00 19.73
C LEU A 10 -33.00 -3.79 19.29
N CYS A 11 -33.36 -2.58 19.69
CA CYS A 11 -32.58 -1.37 19.41
C CYS A 11 -31.23 -1.36 20.14
N VAL A 12 -31.15 -1.79 21.41
CA VAL A 12 -29.85 -1.89 22.12
C VAL A 12 -28.96 -2.94 21.48
N ASN A 13 -29.49 -4.09 21.08
CA ASN A 13 -28.72 -5.11 20.35
C ASN A 13 -28.30 -4.60 18.95
N ALA A 14 -29.17 -3.89 18.22
CA ALA A 14 -28.83 -3.30 16.92
C ALA A 14 -27.79 -2.17 17.04
N ILE A 15 -27.81 -1.40 18.14
CA ILE A 15 -26.82 -0.37 18.44
C ILE A 15 -25.49 -1.00 18.89
N LEU A 16 -25.49 -2.16 19.54
CA LEU A 16 -24.26 -2.94 19.79
C LEU A 16 -23.70 -3.65 18.54
N VAL A 17 -24.49 -3.75 17.47
CA VAL A 17 -24.05 -4.28 16.15
C VAL A 17 -23.46 -3.16 15.27
N ALA A 18 -23.51 -1.90 15.70
CA ALA A 18 -22.80 -0.81 15.03
C ALA A 18 -21.29 -0.87 15.35
N GLU A 19 -20.49 -1.20 14.32
CA GLU A 19 -19.01 -1.16 14.28
C GLU A 19 -18.28 -2.09 15.28
N THR A 20 -18.38 -3.40 15.06
CA THR A 20 -17.53 -4.40 15.75
C THR A 20 -16.11 -4.54 15.17
N THR A 21 -15.83 -3.93 14.00
CA THR A 21 -14.59 -4.10 13.22
C THR A 21 -13.62 -2.93 13.44
N ASP A 22 -13.28 -2.66 14.70
CA ASP A 22 -12.46 -1.50 15.12
C ASP A 22 -10.98 -1.83 15.36
N LYS A 23 -10.58 -3.12 15.30
CA LYS A 23 -9.20 -3.52 15.59
C LYS A 23 -8.30 -3.48 14.36
N ILE A 24 -7.19 -2.75 14.49
CA ILE A 24 -6.08 -2.75 13.53
C ILE A 24 -4.84 -3.18 14.32
N ILE A 25 -4.45 -4.44 14.14
CA ILE A 25 -3.34 -5.07 14.85
C ILE A 25 -2.11 -5.08 13.95
N CYS A 26 -1.15 -4.21 14.23
CA CYS A 26 0.05 -4.02 13.43
C CYS A 26 1.20 -4.86 14.01
N TYR A 27 1.59 -5.94 13.33
CA TYR A 27 2.82 -6.65 13.68
C TYR A 27 4.02 -5.83 13.21
N TYR A 28 4.95 -5.57 14.13
CA TYR A 28 6.21 -4.86 13.90
C TYR A 28 7.37 -5.82 14.09
N ALA A 29 8.08 -6.13 13.01
CA ALA A 29 9.28 -6.94 13.03
C ALA A 29 10.45 -6.13 13.62
N SER A 30 10.96 -6.51 14.79
CA SER A 30 12.08 -5.80 15.42
C SER A 30 13.32 -5.79 14.53
N TRP A 31 13.58 -6.89 13.82
CA TRP A 31 14.72 -7.03 12.89
C TRP A 31 14.64 -6.10 11.67
N ALA A 32 13.53 -5.42 11.41
CA ALA A 32 13.47 -4.32 10.43
C ALA A 32 14.45 -3.19 10.77
N HIS A 33 14.91 -3.11 12.04
CA HIS A 33 16.03 -2.26 12.44
C HIS A 33 17.33 -2.55 11.67
N TYR A 34 17.50 -3.73 11.08
CA TYR A 34 18.72 -4.12 10.35
C TYR A 34 18.57 -4.09 8.82
N TYR A 35 17.38 -3.82 8.30
CA TYR A 35 17.19 -3.60 6.86
C TYR A 35 17.97 -2.34 6.38
N PRO A 36 18.45 -2.29 5.13
CA PRO A 36 19.24 -1.16 4.61
C PRO A 36 18.36 0.02 4.17
N GLY A 37 18.93 1.24 4.15
CA GLY A 37 18.33 2.42 3.51
C GLY A 37 16.91 2.74 4.01
N ILE A 38 15.96 2.90 3.08
CA ILE A 38 14.53 3.02 3.42
C ILE A 38 13.98 1.82 4.21
N GLY A 39 14.51 0.61 4.09
CA GLY A 39 14.04 -0.53 4.88
C GLY A 39 14.25 -0.37 6.39
N LYS A 40 15.29 0.36 6.85
CA LYS A 40 15.68 0.42 8.29
C LYS A 40 14.58 1.01 9.18
N LEU A 41 13.73 0.21 9.82
CA LEU A 41 12.68 0.74 10.68
C LEU A 41 13.02 0.65 12.16
N ALA A 42 12.78 1.74 12.89
CA ALA A 42 12.74 1.72 14.34
C ALA A 42 11.33 2.11 14.82
N ALA A 43 11.01 1.82 16.08
CA ALA A 43 9.73 2.21 16.69
C ALA A 43 9.39 3.69 16.49
N ALA A 44 10.39 4.58 16.42
CA ALA A 44 10.21 6.02 16.20
C ALA A 44 9.79 6.42 14.77
N ASP A 45 9.92 5.53 13.77
CA ASP A 45 9.38 5.74 12.42
C ASP A 45 7.88 5.33 12.34
N LEU A 46 7.34 4.60 13.33
CA LEU A 46 5.96 4.06 13.29
C LEU A 46 4.92 5.15 13.57
N ASN A 47 3.89 5.24 12.71
CA ASN A 47 2.74 6.09 12.98
C ASN A 47 1.74 5.41 13.94
N ALA A 48 1.91 5.68 15.25
CA ALA A 48 1.08 5.16 16.34
C ALA A 48 -0.44 5.42 16.22
N THR A 49 -0.90 6.31 15.31
CA THR A 49 -2.33 6.60 15.11
C THR A 49 -3.01 5.73 14.06
N LEU A 50 -2.27 4.87 13.34
CA LEU A 50 -2.84 3.95 12.33
C LEU A 50 -3.27 2.60 12.92
N CYS A 51 -2.79 2.27 14.12
CA CYS A 51 -2.96 0.98 14.77
C CYS A 51 -3.70 1.16 16.09
N THR A 52 -4.63 0.27 16.42
CA THR A 52 -5.18 0.19 17.80
C THR A 52 -4.32 -0.73 18.67
N HIS A 53 -3.65 -1.70 18.05
CA HIS A 53 -2.67 -2.58 18.69
C HIS A 53 -1.38 -2.61 17.86
N ILE A 54 -0.21 -2.54 18.51
CA ILE A 54 1.08 -2.90 17.92
C ILE A 54 1.57 -4.16 18.62
N VAL A 55 2.05 -5.14 17.86
CA VAL A 55 2.65 -6.38 18.37
C VAL A 55 4.13 -6.37 18.06
N TYR A 56 4.97 -6.32 19.10
CA TYR A 56 6.42 -6.40 18.97
C TYR A 56 6.84 -7.85 18.70
N SER A 57 7.35 -8.11 17.49
CA SER A 57 7.72 -9.44 17.01
C SER A 57 9.25 -9.58 16.90
N PHE A 58 9.90 -10.57 17.52
CA PHE A 58 9.38 -11.66 18.36
C PHE A 58 10.31 -11.90 19.55
N MET A 59 9.75 -12.35 20.66
CA MET A 59 10.46 -13.06 21.73
C MET A 59 10.45 -14.58 21.46
N GLY A 60 11.43 -15.28 22.01
CA GLY A 60 11.51 -16.74 22.00
C GLY A 60 10.95 -17.33 23.30
N ILE A 61 11.11 -18.64 23.45
CA ILE A 61 10.69 -19.39 24.64
C ILE A 61 11.75 -20.43 25.00
N THR A 62 12.07 -20.59 26.28
CA THR A 62 12.97 -21.65 26.78
C THR A 62 12.19 -22.94 27.01
N LYS A 63 12.86 -24.11 26.98
CA LYS A 63 12.21 -25.40 27.31
C LYS A 63 11.71 -25.48 28.76
N ASP A 64 12.25 -24.64 29.63
CA ASP A 64 11.90 -24.54 31.04
C ASP A 64 10.67 -23.64 31.28
N GLY A 65 10.12 -22.99 30.26
CA GLY A 65 8.93 -22.13 30.39
C GLY A 65 9.28 -20.69 30.79
N GLU A 66 10.19 -20.06 30.05
CA GLU A 66 10.55 -18.64 30.21
C GLU A 66 10.52 -17.92 28.86
N VAL A 67 10.08 -16.66 28.85
CA VAL A 67 10.17 -15.75 27.70
C VAL A 67 11.63 -15.40 27.46
N LYS A 68 12.14 -15.68 26.26
CA LYS A 68 13.53 -15.46 25.89
C LYS A 68 13.67 -14.22 25.00
N ILE A 69 14.42 -13.23 25.48
CA ILE A 69 14.92 -12.13 24.65
C ILE A 69 15.86 -12.71 23.58
N ILE A 70 15.64 -12.36 22.31
CA ILE A 70 16.38 -12.94 21.18
C ILE A 70 17.52 -12.03 20.73
N ASP A 71 17.33 -10.71 20.75
CA ASP A 71 18.36 -9.74 20.43
C ASP A 71 18.49 -8.74 21.58
N PRO A 72 19.23 -9.06 22.65
CA PRO A 72 19.43 -8.15 23.78
C PRO A 72 19.99 -6.78 23.36
N SER A 73 20.77 -6.70 22.28
CA SER A 73 21.38 -5.45 21.84
C SER A 73 20.36 -4.49 21.22
N LEU A 74 19.33 -5.01 20.55
CA LEU A 74 18.21 -4.22 20.08
C LEU A 74 17.12 -4.07 21.16
N ASP A 75 16.65 -5.18 21.70
CA ASP A 75 15.49 -5.30 22.57
C ASP A 75 15.69 -4.53 23.89
N ILE A 76 16.90 -4.61 24.47
CA ILE A 76 17.27 -4.06 25.77
C ILE A 76 18.28 -2.91 25.65
N ASP A 77 19.48 -3.12 25.09
CA ASP A 77 20.55 -2.09 25.09
C ASP A 77 20.18 -0.86 24.26
N SER A 78 19.50 -1.07 23.12
CA SER A 78 18.90 -0.01 22.29
C SER A 78 17.47 0.34 22.69
N GLU A 79 16.98 -0.20 23.80
CA GLU A 79 15.67 0.01 24.41
C GLU A 79 14.46 -0.20 23.45
N ALA A 80 14.55 -1.06 22.42
CA ALA A 80 13.56 -1.11 21.35
C ALA A 80 12.13 -1.49 21.83
N ILE A 81 12.01 -2.39 22.82
CA ILE A 81 10.72 -2.74 23.43
C ILE A 81 10.12 -1.51 24.13
N LYS A 82 10.91 -0.85 24.99
CA LYS A 82 10.54 0.36 25.73
C LYS A 82 10.18 1.52 24.80
N ASN A 83 10.88 1.67 23.68
CA ASN A 83 10.61 2.67 22.65
C ASN A 83 9.29 2.39 21.90
N THR A 84 8.96 1.12 21.64
CA THR A 84 7.65 0.74 21.08
C THR A 84 6.53 1.01 22.09
N VAL A 85 6.72 0.67 23.37
CA VAL A 85 5.79 0.99 24.46
C VAL A 85 5.61 2.51 24.63
N ALA A 86 6.64 3.31 24.35
CA ALA A 86 6.58 4.77 24.41
C ALA A 86 5.68 5.40 23.33
N LEU A 87 5.27 4.67 22.28
CA LEU A 87 4.28 5.14 21.30
C LEU A 87 2.91 5.42 21.91
N LYS A 88 2.61 4.83 23.08
CA LYS A 88 1.43 5.18 23.91
C LYS A 88 1.41 6.64 24.37
N LYS A 89 2.52 7.39 24.26
CA LYS A 89 2.58 8.84 24.47
C LYS A 89 2.02 9.65 23.28
N VAL A 90 1.99 9.07 22.09
CA VAL A 90 1.46 9.67 20.86
C VAL A 90 -0.02 9.28 20.68
N ASN A 91 -0.35 8.02 20.96
CA ASN A 91 -1.72 7.51 20.97
C ASN A 91 -2.01 6.85 22.34
N PRO A 92 -2.64 7.55 23.30
CA PRO A 92 -2.94 7.01 24.63
C PRO A 92 -3.86 5.77 24.64
N ASN A 93 -4.60 5.52 23.55
CA ASN A 93 -5.49 4.37 23.42
C ASN A 93 -4.78 3.14 22.82
N LEU A 94 -3.58 3.31 22.26
CA LEU A 94 -2.78 2.23 21.68
C LEU A 94 -2.47 1.15 22.72
N LYS A 95 -2.60 -0.11 22.31
CA LYS A 95 -2.09 -1.27 23.05
C LYS A 95 -0.79 -1.77 22.42
N VAL A 96 0.19 -2.08 23.26
CA VAL A 96 1.48 -2.62 22.82
C VAL A 96 1.68 -3.99 23.44
N LEU A 97 1.60 -5.02 22.60
CA LEU A 97 1.76 -6.42 22.97
C LEU A 97 3.15 -6.91 22.54
N VAL A 98 3.57 -8.06 23.08
CA VAL A 98 4.74 -8.80 22.59
C VAL A 98 4.29 -10.15 22.03
N ALA A 99 4.86 -10.58 20.90
CA ALA A 99 4.62 -11.92 20.37
C ALA A 99 5.73 -12.89 20.79
N VAL A 100 5.33 -14.05 21.31
CA VAL A 100 6.25 -15.15 21.65
C VAL A 100 6.12 -16.25 20.59
N GLY A 101 7.25 -16.67 20.02
CA GLY A 101 7.31 -17.72 19.00
C GLY A 101 7.57 -17.19 17.59
N GLY A 102 6.74 -17.61 16.64
CA GLY A 102 6.94 -17.39 15.21
C GLY A 102 7.80 -18.47 14.54
N TRP A 103 7.73 -18.52 13.21
CA TRP A 103 8.26 -19.59 12.36
C TRP A 103 9.71 -20.00 12.68
N ASN A 104 10.62 -19.02 12.80
CA ASN A 104 12.04 -19.25 13.00
C ASN A 104 12.44 -19.58 14.46
N ARG A 105 11.52 -20.07 15.31
CA ARG A 105 11.78 -20.37 16.74
C ARG A 105 11.49 -21.82 17.17
N GLY A 106 10.93 -22.64 16.29
CA GLY A 106 10.58 -24.04 16.58
C GLY A 106 9.29 -24.19 17.38
N ALA A 107 8.71 -25.40 17.33
CA ALA A 107 7.46 -25.75 18.00
C ALA A 107 7.68 -26.63 19.25
N GLY A 108 8.78 -27.38 19.32
CA GLY A 108 8.98 -28.40 20.36
C GLY A 108 9.04 -27.86 21.80
N ALA A 109 9.46 -26.61 22.00
CA ALA A 109 9.44 -25.98 23.32
C ALA A 109 8.00 -25.72 23.80
N PHE A 110 7.12 -25.21 22.93
CA PHE A 110 5.70 -25.01 23.27
C PHE A 110 4.98 -26.32 23.59
N SER A 111 5.23 -27.40 22.83
CA SER A 111 4.64 -28.72 23.10
C SER A 111 5.04 -29.25 24.49
N GLN A 112 6.34 -29.22 24.80
CA GLN A 112 6.88 -29.62 26.11
C GLN A 112 6.26 -28.81 27.27
N ILE A 113 6.11 -27.49 27.09
CA ILE A 113 5.50 -26.62 28.10
C ILE A 113 4.01 -26.91 28.25
N ALA A 114 3.27 -27.03 27.15
CA ALA A 114 1.83 -27.23 27.15
C ALA A 114 1.42 -28.56 27.80
N GLU A 115 2.20 -29.64 27.61
CA GLU A 115 1.92 -30.93 28.27
C GLU A 115 2.11 -30.87 29.80
N ASN A 116 3.12 -30.13 30.30
CA ASN A 116 3.51 -30.17 31.71
C ASN A 116 2.90 -29.00 32.53
N PRO A 117 2.02 -29.26 33.53
CA PRO A 117 1.37 -28.21 34.33
C PRO A 117 2.30 -27.27 35.09
N ASP A 118 3.49 -27.74 35.49
CA ASP A 118 4.46 -26.90 36.20
C ASP A 118 5.25 -26.00 35.26
N LEU A 119 5.51 -26.46 34.02
CA LEU A 119 6.08 -25.63 32.96
C LEU A 119 5.07 -24.59 32.45
N ARG A 120 3.79 -24.97 32.28
CA ARG A 120 2.72 -24.00 31.98
C ARG A 120 2.67 -22.90 33.03
N ARG A 121 2.63 -23.27 34.33
CA ARG A 121 2.60 -22.30 35.43
C ARG A 121 3.81 -21.38 35.45
N ARG A 122 5.02 -21.91 35.19
CA ARG A 122 6.25 -21.09 35.08
C ARG A 122 6.16 -20.12 33.91
N PHE A 123 5.75 -20.59 32.73
CA PHE A 123 5.62 -19.77 31.52
C PHE A 123 4.59 -18.65 31.68
N ILE A 124 3.43 -18.94 32.27
CA ILE A 124 2.39 -17.96 32.57
C ILE A 124 2.91 -16.88 33.53
N GLN A 125 3.56 -17.29 34.64
CA GLN A 125 4.11 -16.36 35.63
C GLN A 125 5.23 -15.49 35.04
N ASN A 126 6.21 -16.11 34.38
CA ASN A 126 7.32 -15.39 33.75
C ASN A 126 6.82 -14.42 32.65
N SER A 127 5.77 -14.79 31.91
CA SER A 127 5.14 -13.91 30.93
C SER A 127 4.42 -12.71 31.57
N ILE A 128 3.79 -12.90 32.73
CA ILE A 128 3.19 -11.82 33.52
C ILE A 128 4.28 -10.86 34.01
N ASP A 129 5.39 -11.39 34.51
CA ASP A 129 6.50 -10.59 35.00
C ASP A 129 7.17 -9.80 33.85
N PHE A 130 7.39 -10.43 32.69
CA PHE A 130 7.91 -9.79 31.47
C PHE A 130 7.00 -8.65 30.96
N VAL A 131 5.68 -8.90 30.89
CA VAL A 131 4.69 -7.87 30.49
C VAL A 131 4.67 -6.70 31.48
N GLN A 132 4.77 -6.99 32.77
CA GLN A 132 4.79 -5.99 33.85
C GLN A 132 6.08 -5.16 33.86
N GLU A 133 7.25 -5.79 33.67
CA GLU A 133 8.56 -5.14 33.62
C GLU A 133 8.65 -4.16 32.45
N HIS A 134 8.33 -4.62 31.24
CA HIS A 134 8.42 -3.81 30.03
C HIS A 134 7.20 -2.88 29.82
N LYS A 135 6.17 -2.94 30.67
CA LYS A 135 4.95 -2.09 30.65
C LYS A 135 4.14 -2.25 29.36
N LEU A 136 4.14 -3.49 28.87
CA LEU A 136 3.30 -3.97 27.78
C LEU A 136 1.85 -4.09 28.26
N ASP A 137 0.91 -4.16 27.32
CA ASP A 137 -0.52 -4.35 27.60
C ASP A 137 -0.95 -5.83 27.54
N GLY A 138 -0.05 -6.75 27.15
CA GLY A 138 -0.35 -8.16 26.98
C GLY A 138 0.58 -8.90 26.00
N MET A 139 0.13 -10.07 25.54
CA MET A 139 0.93 -11.02 24.75
C MET A 139 0.15 -11.68 23.60
N ASP A 140 0.86 -11.97 22.51
CA ASP A 140 0.44 -12.86 21.41
C ASP A 140 1.22 -14.18 21.49
N ILE A 141 0.52 -15.31 21.29
CA ILE A 141 1.11 -16.64 21.24
C ILE A 141 1.15 -17.12 19.78
N ASP A 142 2.33 -17.08 19.17
CA ASP A 142 2.56 -17.48 17.78
C ASP A 142 3.24 -18.86 17.71
N TRP A 143 2.58 -19.88 18.24
CA TRP A 143 3.04 -21.27 18.18
C TRP A 143 2.78 -21.83 16.77
N ARG A 144 3.86 -22.11 16.02
CA ARG A 144 3.81 -22.66 14.66
C ARG A 144 4.37 -24.09 14.56
N TYR A 145 3.59 -25.14 14.74
CA TYR A 145 2.17 -25.21 15.11
C TYR A 145 1.94 -26.35 16.13
N PRO A 146 0.87 -26.29 16.96
CA PRO A 146 0.45 -27.42 17.80
C PRO A 146 0.27 -28.69 16.94
N ALA A 147 0.78 -29.83 17.39
CA ALA A 147 0.75 -31.10 16.64
C ALA A 147 1.44 -31.03 15.25
N GLY A 148 2.33 -30.06 15.05
CA GLY A 148 3.20 -29.97 13.87
C GLY A 148 4.43 -30.89 13.95
N LYS A 149 5.43 -30.63 13.10
CA LYS A 149 6.64 -31.48 12.92
C LYS A 149 7.43 -31.78 14.22
N GLU A 150 7.35 -30.92 15.22
CA GLU A 150 8.02 -31.08 16.53
C GLU A 150 7.02 -31.21 17.70
N GLY A 151 5.74 -31.42 17.40
CA GLY A 151 4.64 -31.43 18.37
C GLY A 151 4.11 -32.84 18.67
N LEU A 152 3.20 -32.90 19.64
CA LEU A 152 2.46 -34.09 20.04
C LEU A 152 1.01 -34.00 19.55
N PRO A 153 0.32 -35.12 19.24
CA PRO A 153 -1.10 -35.09 18.89
C PRO A 153 -2.00 -34.43 19.95
N LYS A 154 -1.61 -34.51 21.23
CA LYS A 154 -2.29 -33.86 22.37
C LYS A 154 -2.07 -32.35 22.47
N ASP A 155 -1.20 -31.76 21.66
CA ASP A 155 -0.94 -30.32 21.68
C ASP A 155 -2.22 -29.51 21.48
N LYS A 156 -3.18 -30.04 20.73
CA LYS A 156 -4.49 -29.43 20.48
C LYS A 156 -5.26 -29.17 21.77
N GLU A 157 -5.41 -30.18 22.63
CA GLU A 157 -6.07 -30.07 23.92
C GLU A 157 -5.17 -29.33 24.93
N ASN A 158 -3.87 -29.62 24.95
CA ASN A 158 -2.90 -28.97 25.83
C ASN A 158 -2.80 -27.45 25.59
N PHE A 159 -2.97 -26.99 24.34
CA PHE A 159 -2.99 -25.57 24.00
C PHE A 159 -4.22 -24.86 24.57
N VAL A 160 -5.41 -25.49 24.56
CA VAL A 160 -6.59 -24.95 25.24
C VAL A 160 -6.40 -24.89 26.75
N ILE A 161 -5.80 -25.91 27.36
CA ILE A 161 -5.50 -25.93 28.80
C ILE A 161 -4.52 -24.80 29.15
N LEU A 162 -3.45 -24.62 28.35
CA LEU A 162 -2.52 -23.50 28.49
C LEU A 162 -3.24 -22.16 28.37
N LEU A 163 -4.02 -21.94 27.31
CA LEU A 163 -4.77 -20.68 27.15
C LEU A 163 -5.78 -20.43 28.27
N GLN A 164 -6.42 -21.47 28.81
CA GLN A 164 -7.32 -21.35 29.96
C GLN A 164 -6.59 -20.88 31.22
N GLU A 165 -5.47 -21.52 31.57
CA GLU A 165 -4.65 -21.13 32.72
C GLU A 165 -4.05 -19.72 32.54
N PHE A 166 -3.57 -19.41 31.33
CA PHE A 166 -2.98 -18.10 31.00
C PHE A 166 -4.00 -16.97 31.07
N ARG A 167 -5.21 -17.19 30.53
CA ARG A 167 -6.34 -16.24 30.57
C ARG A 167 -6.72 -15.89 32.01
N SER A 168 -6.83 -16.89 32.88
CA SER A 168 -7.15 -16.75 34.32
C SER A 168 -6.19 -15.79 35.03
N GLU A 169 -4.89 -15.90 34.77
CA GLU A 169 -3.90 -15.05 35.45
C GLU A 169 -3.77 -13.66 34.81
N PHE A 170 -3.91 -13.56 33.48
CA PHE A 170 -3.94 -12.27 32.79
C PHE A 170 -5.21 -11.44 33.08
N ASP A 171 -6.36 -12.07 33.32
CA ASP A 171 -7.59 -11.37 33.80
C ASP A 171 -7.32 -10.56 35.07
N LYS A 172 -6.62 -11.16 36.05
CA LYS A 172 -6.27 -10.52 37.34
C LYS A 172 -5.34 -9.30 37.20
N LYS A 173 -4.71 -9.14 36.04
CA LYS A 173 -3.80 -8.03 35.70
C LYS A 173 -4.42 -7.03 34.71
N GLY A 174 -5.57 -7.36 34.11
CA GLY A 174 -6.14 -6.60 32.99
C GLY A 174 -5.32 -6.69 31.69
N TYR A 175 -4.52 -7.75 31.53
CA TYR A 175 -3.63 -7.93 30.38
C TYR A 175 -4.32 -8.64 29.21
N ILE A 176 -3.90 -8.28 27.99
CA ILE A 176 -4.43 -8.81 26.74
C ILE A 176 -3.74 -10.15 26.40
N LEU A 177 -4.53 -11.08 25.86
CA LEU A 177 -4.11 -12.39 25.37
C LEU A 177 -4.76 -12.65 24.02
N ILE A 178 -3.92 -12.86 23.00
CA ILE A 178 -4.31 -13.21 21.63
C ILE A 178 -3.42 -14.37 21.14
N ALA A 179 -3.77 -14.98 20.01
CA ALA A 179 -2.92 -15.98 19.36
C ALA A 179 -2.92 -15.83 17.83
N SER A 180 -1.75 -15.99 17.23
CA SER A 180 -1.57 -16.14 15.78
C SER A 180 -1.84 -17.59 15.36
N VAL A 181 -2.77 -17.81 14.43
CA VAL A 181 -3.21 -19.15 14.02
C VAL A 181 -3.19 -19.35 12.52
N SER A 182 -2.91 -20.58 12.05
CA SER A 182 -2.93 -20.89 10.62
C SER A 182 -4.30 -20.67 10.00
N GLY A 183 -4.34 -20.08 8.80
CA GLY A 183 -5.54 -20.09 7.96
C GLY A 183 -5.84 -21.46 7.35
N THR A 184 -4.82 -22.27 7.05
CA THR A 184 -4.99 -23.51 6.27
C THR A 184 -5.86 -24.55 6.99
N ARG A 185 -6.77 -25.18 6.23
CA ARG A 185 -7.75 -26.15 6.75
C ARG A 185 -7.09 -27.26 7.56
N ASP A 186 -6.09 -27.92 7.01
CA ASP A 186 -5.53 -29.14 7.61
C ASP A 186 -4.83 -28.81 8.94
N GLN A 187 -4.05 -27.72 8.96
CA GLN A 187 -3.43 -27.22 10.18
C GLN A 187 -4.47 -26.75 11.21
N ARG A 188 -5.59 -26.15 10.77
CA ARG A 188 -6.71 -25.81 11.65
C ARG A 188 -7.34 -27.05 12.28
N GLN A 189 -7.54 -28.12 11.51
CA GLN A 189 -8.16 -29.36 12.00
C GLN A 189 -7.24 -30.13 12.95
N THR A 190 -5.93 -30.13 12.72
CA THR A 190 -4.94 -30.80 13.60
C THR A 190 -4.58 -29.99 14.84
N SER A 191 -4.36 -28.67 14.72
CA SER A 191 -3.79 -27.86 15.81
C SER A 191 -4.79 -27.27 16.81
N TYR A 192 -6.05 -27.01 16.41
CA TYR A 192 -6.91 -26.10 17.17
C TYR A 192 -8.29 -26.69 17.52
N ASP A 193 -8.62 -26.70 18.80
CA ASP A 193 -10.00 -26.67 19.31
C ASP A 193 -10.48 -25.22 19.24
N VAL A 194 -11.23 -24.91 18.18
CA VAL A 194 -11.67 -23.54 17.87
C VAL A 194 -12.63 -22.97 18.93
N PRO A 195 -13.62 -23.72 19.47
CA PRO A 195 -14.39 -23.29 20.64
C PRO A 195 -13.53 -23.00 21.87
N GLY A 196 -12.51 -23.82 22.15
CA GLY A 196 -11.55 -23.60 23.23
C GLY A 196 -10.76 -22.28 23.07
N LEU A 197 -10.20 -22.05 21.89
CA LEU A 197 -9.54 -20.78 21.53
C LEU A 197 -10.50 -19.58 21.65
N ASN A 198 -11.70 -19.70 21.09
CA ASN A 198 -12.72 -18.64 21.10
C ASN A 198 -13.19 -18.27 22.51
N LYS A 199 -13.19 -19.24 23.43
CA LYS A 199 -13.51 -19.02 24.86
C LYS A 199 -12.38 -18.28 25.59
N HIS A 200 -11.12 -18.65 25.35
CA HIS A 200 -9.99 -18.22 26.19
C HIS A 200 -9.14 -17.07 25.63
N LEU A 201 -9.26 -16.72 24.35
CA LEU A 201 -8.58 -15.55 23.75
C LEU A 201 -9.49 -14.31 23.74
N HIS A 202 -8.90 -13.12 23.68
CA HIS A 202 -9.64 -11.91 23.29
C HIS A 202 -9.92 -11.96 21.78
N TYR A 203 -8.86 -12.21 21.02
CA TYR A 203 -8.82 -12.17 19.57
C TYR A 203 -8.02 -13.35 19.02
N ILE A 204 -8.44 -13.84 17.86
CA ILE A 204 -7.81 -14.94 17.11
C ILE A 204 -7.30 -14.34 15.80
N ASN A 205 -5.98 -14.25 15.64
CA ASN A 205 -5.36 -13.63 14.47
C ASN A 205 -5.16 -14.70 13.39
N VAL A 206 -6.15 -14.83 12.50
CA VAL A 206 -6.16 -15.86 11.46
C VAL A 206 -5.28 -15.44 10.29
N MET A 207 -4.21 -16.19 10.07
CA MET A 207 -3.24 -15.93 9.01
C MET A 207 -3.77 -16.42 7.65
N ALA A 208 -4.59 -15.59 7.00
CA ALA A 208 -5.19 -15.84 5.69
C ALA A 208 -4.25 -15.42 4.53
N TYR A 209 -2.96 -15.72 4.68
CA TYR A 209 -1.87 -15.45 3.74
C TYR A 209 -0.84 -16.58 3.82
N ASP A 210 0.12 -16.60 2.88
CA ASP A 210 1.02 -17.73 2.64
C ASP A 210 0.27 -19.03 2.28
N LEU A 211 -0.83 -18.87 1.55
CA LEU A 211 -1.66 -19.97 1.04
C LEU A 211 -1.03 -20.61 -0.20
N HIS A 212 -0.29 -19.82 -0.98
CA HIS A 212 0.55 -20.23 -2.09
C HIS A 212 1.95 -19.61 -1.98
N GLY A 213 2.95 -20.23 -2.59
CA GLY A 213 4.34 -19.76 -2.53
C GLY A 213 5.34 -20.71 -3.16
N SER A 214 6.62 -20.33 -3.19
CA SER A 214 7.68 -21.01 -3.93
C SER A 214 8.11 -22.39 -3.40
N TRP A 215 7.30 -23.00 -2.54
CA TRP A 215 7.31 -24.43 -2.22
C TRP A 215 6.44 -25.24 -3.21
N GLU A 216 5.72 -24.57 -4.11
CA GLU A 216 4.91 -25.15 -5.18
C GLU A 216 5.61 -25.03 -6.56
N GLU A 217 5.33 -25.97 -7.44
CA GLU A 217 5.84 -26.02 -8.83
C GLU A 217 5.15 -25.00 -9.78
N LYS A 218 4.24 -24.16 -9.25
CA LYS A 218 3.45 -23.19 -10.02
C LYS A 218 3.28 -21.89 -9.24
N THR A 219 3.23 -20.77 -9.96
CA THR A 219 2.90 -19.45 -9.39
C THR A 219 1.48 -19.41 -8.83
N GLY A 220 1.26 -18.70 -7.73
CA GLY A 220 -0.06 -18.40 -7.19
C GLY A 220 -0.01 -17.16 -6.30
N ALA A 221 -1.10 -16.37 -6.29
CA ALA A 221 -1.24 -15.30 -5.30
C ALA A 221 -1.25 -15.91 -3.89
N HIS A 222 -0.48 -15.37 -2.94
CA HIS A 222 -0.34 -16.02 -1.63
C HIS A 222 -1.49 -15.75 -0.63
N ALA A 223 -2.48 -14.93 -1.02
CA ALA A 223 -3.62 -14.56 -0.18
C ALA A 223 -4.90 -14.28 -1.01
N PRO A 224 -5.34 -15.19 -1.90
CA PRO A 224 -6.49 -14.97 -2.78
C PRO A 224 -7.77 -14.72 -1.98
N PHE A 225 -8.60 -13.81 -2.48
CA PHE A 225 -9.85 -13.46 -1.83
C PHE A 225 -10.87 -14.59 -1.97
N ALA A 226 -11.08 -15.08 -3.20
CA ALA A 226 -12.08 -16.10 -3.53
C ALA A 226 -11.51 -17.53 -3.63
N GLY A 227 -10.33 -17.74 -4.23
CA GLY A 227 -9.69 -19.07 -4.34
C GLY A 227 -10.34 -19.96 -5.39
N THR A 228 -10.69 -19.34 -6.52
CA THR A 228 -11.50 -19.88 -7.61
C THR A 228 -10.77 -19.98 -8.95
N SER A 229 -9.59 -19.35 -9.11
CA SER A 229 -8.71 -19.60 -10.27
C SER A 229 -7.59 -20.63 -10.00
N GLY A 230 -7.33 -20.95 -8.73
CA GLY A 230 -6.22 -21.81 -8.30
C GLY A 230 -6.34 -23.30 -8.65
N TYR A 231 -5.17 -23.93 -8.88
CA TYR A 231 -5.03 -25.39 -9.06
C TYR A 231 -5.35 -26.20 -7.78
N ILE A 232 -5.42 -25.54 -6.61
CA ILE A 232 -5.83 -26.13 -5.32
C ILE A 232 -7.11 -25.41 -4.85
N PRO A 233 -8.32 -25.92 -5.16
CA PRO A 233 -9.56 -25.22 -4.85
C PRO A 233 -9.78 -25.01 -3.34
N GLY A 234 -10.26 -23.82 -2.96
CA GLY A 234 -10.74 -23.52 -1.61
C GLY A 234 -9.69 -23.03 -0.61
N LEU A 235 -8.45 -22.74 -1.04
CA LEU A 235 -7.47 -22.00 -0.24
C LEU A 235 -7.63 -20.48 -0.46
N SER A 236 -8.49 -19.83 0.31
CA SER A 236 -8.76 -18.39 0.18
C SER A 236 -9.23 -17.70 1.45
N VAL A 237 -9.16 -16.38 1.49
CA VAL A 237 -9.57 -15.55 2.63
C VAL A 237 -11.02 -15.83 3.05
N THR A 238 -11.97 -15.87 2.11
CA THR A 238 -13.38 -16.13 2.42
C THR A 238 -13.56 -17.53 3.01
N SER A 239 -13.12 -18.57 2.27
CA SER A 239 -13.14 -19.98 2.68
C SER A 239 -12.52 -20.21 4.06
N ILE A 240 -11.39 -19.57 4.35
CA ILE A 240 -10.68 -19.70 5.63
C ILE A 240 -11.49 -19.09 6.77
N ILE A 241 -11.96 -17.86 6.62
CA ILE A 241 -12.74 -17.17 7.65
C ILE A 241 -14.08 -17.89 7.89
N GLU A 242 -14.77 -18.30 6.83
CA GLU A 242 -15.99 -19.11 6.92
C GLU A 242 -15.75 -20.41 7.67
N GLN A 243 -14.67 -21.14 7.36
CA GLN A 243 -14.31 -22.38 8.06
C GLN A 243 -13.96 -22.17 9.54
N TRP A 244 -13.38 -21.02 9.92
CA TRP A 244 -13.15 -20.66 11.32
C TRP A 244 -14.47 -20.34 12.06
N ILE A 245 -15.40 -19.64 11.42
CA ILE A 245 -16.75 -19.37 11.97
C ILE A 245 -17.54 -20.67 12.12
N GLN A 246 -17.59 -21.52 11.07
CA GLN A 246 -18.25 -22.83 11.08
C GLN A 246 -17.67 -23.78 12.14
N ALA A 247 -16.38 -23.63 12.48
CA ALA A 247 -15.75 -24.38 13.56
C ALA A 247 -16.06 -23.85 14.97
N GLY A 248 -16.81 -22.74 15.11
CA GLY A 248 -17.26 -22.20 16.39
C GLY A 248 -16.55 -20.93 16.87
N ALA A 249 -15.77 -20.26 16.01
CA ALA A 249 -15.25 -18.93 16.34
C ALA A 249 -16.34 -17.86 16.19
N SER A 250 -16.40 -16.92 17.13
CA SER A 250 -17.29 -15.77 17.04
C SER A 250 -16.68 -14.72 16.09
N PRO A 251 -17.42 -14.19 15.08
CA PRO A 251 -16.87 -13.25 14.10
C PRO A 251 -16.14 -12.05 14.75
N GLY A 252 -16.76 -11.39 15.73
CA GLY A 252 -16.15 -10.26 16.48
C GLY A 252 -14.89 -10.60 17.32
N LYS A 253 -14.46 -11.88 17.37
CA LYS A 253 -13.16 -12.30 17.91
C LYS A 253 -12.15 -12.70 16.84
N LEU A 254 -12.59 -12.99 15.61
CA LEU A 254 -11.69 -13.25 14.49
C LEU A 254 -11.09 -11.94 13.99
N ILE A 255 -9.78 -11.93 13.79
CA ILE A 255 -9.04 -10.85 13.18
C ILE A 255 -8.44 -11.38 11.88
N LEU A 256 -8.76 -10.72 10.76
CA LEU A 256 -8.30 -11.13 9.44
C LEU A 256 -6.84 -10.72 9.23
N GLY A 257 -5.93 -11.70 9.18
CA GLY A 257 -4.54 -11.50 8.79
C GLY A 257 -4.41 -11.10 7.31
N VAL A 258 -3.75 -9.97 7.04
CA VAL A 258 -3.45 -9.44 5.71
C VAL A 258 -1.94 -9.21 5.53
N PRO A 259 -1.35 -9.55 4.37
CA PRO A 259 0.09 -9.40 4.12
C PRO A 259 0.43 -8.04 3.51
N PHE A 260 1.54 -7.45 3.94
CA PHE A 260 2.18 -6.27 3.33
C PHE A 260 3.46 -6.64 2.55
N TYR A 261 3.46 -7.84 1.98
CA TYR A 261 4.51 -8.43 1.14
C TYR A 261 3.85 -9.24 0.02
N GLY A 262 4.67 -9.77 -0.87
CA GLY A 262 4.27 -10.80 -1.83
C GLY A 262 5.22 -11.99 -1.80
N ARG A 263 4.72 -13.16 -2.22
CA ARG A 263 5.54 -14.35 -2.47
C ARG A 263 6.05 -14.33 -3.90
N THR A 264 7.36 -14.54 -4.07
CA THR A 264 8.02 -14.51 -5.38
C THR A 264 8.40 -15.89 -5.88
N PHE A 265 8.32 -16.06 -7.19
CA PHE A 265 8.65 -17.28 -7.93
C PHE A 265 9.63 -16.95 -9.05
N THR A 266 10.46 -17.91 -9.44
CA THR A 266 11.21 -17.87 -10.71
C THR A 266 10.51 -18.80 -11.71
N LEU A 267 9.98 -18.23 -12.78
CA LEU A 267 9.27 -18.91 -13.86
C LEU A 267 10.19 -19.88 -14.62
N THR A 268 9.63 -21.01 -15.08
CA THR A 268 10.34 -21.95 -15.97
C THR A 268 10.54 -21.36 -17.37
N GLU A 269 9.57 -20.57 -17.85
CA GLU A 269 9.66 -19.86 -19.13
C GLU A 269 9.09 -18.44 -19.00
N THR A 270 9.73 -17.46 -19.64
CA THR A 270 9.24 -16.07 -19.69
C THR A 270 8.04 -15.88 -20.65
N SER A 271 7.70 -16.93 -21.42
CA SER A 271 6.56 -17.01 -22.33
C SER A 271 5.21 -17.01 -21.59
N ASN A 272 5.18 -17.56 -20.37
CA ASN A 272 3.98 -17.71 -19.56
C ASN A 272 4.15 -17.03 -18.20
N SER A 273 3.45 -15.91 -18.03
CA SER A 273 3.46 -15.07 -16.82
C SER A 273 2.11 -15.05 -16.09
N GLU A 274 1.15 -15.87 -16.51
CA GLU A 274 -0.18 -15.94 -15.89
C GLU A 274 -0.15 -16.58 -14.49
N GLN A 275 -1.18 -16.36 -13.68
CA GLN A 275 -1.36 -17.12 -12.45
C GLN A 275 -1.49 -18.64 -12.77
N GLY A 276 -0.80 -19.48 -12.02
CA GLY A 276 -0.66 -20.92 -12.31
C GLY A 276 0.46 -21.31 -13.28
N ALA A 277 1.28 -20.37 -13.78
CA ALA A 277 2.44 -20.65 -14.63
C ALA A 277 3.50 -21.53 -13.91
N PRO A 278 4.23 -22.42 -14.62
CA PRO A 278 5.28 -23.25 -14.02
C PRO A 278 6.43 -22.45 -13.42
N SER A 279 6.94 -22.92 -12.28
CA SER A 279 8.01 -22.30 -11.50
C SER A 279 9.10 -23.30 -11.14
N ILE A 280 10.37 -22.87 -11.17
CA ILE A 280 11.54 -23.65 -10.73
C ILE A 280 11.95 -23.38 -9.27
N GLY A 281 11.29 -22.46 -8.57
CA GLY A 281 11.57 -22.17 -7.16
C GLY A 281 11.38 -20.69 -6.78
N PRO A 282 12.02 -20.22 -5.69
CA PRO A 282 11.85 -18.86 -5.20
C PRO A 282 12.32 -17.80 -6.21
N GLY A 283 11.64 -16.64 -6.20
CA GLY A 283 12.14 -15.44 -6.87
C GLY A 283 13.36 -14.86 -6.14
N ARG A 284 14.15 -14.08 -6.87
CA ARG A 284 15.38 -13.43 -6.43
C ARG A 284 15.13 -12.52 -5.20
N PRO A 285 16.03 -12.48 -4.21
CA PRO A 285 15.84 -11.69 -2.99
C PRO A 285 15.82 -10.19 -3.25
N GLY A 286 14.95 -9.48 -2.54
CA GLY A 286 14.85 -8.02 -2.60
C GLY A 286 16.01 -7.29 -1.90
N PRO A 287 16.31 -6.03 -2.27
CA PRO A 287 17.38 -5.24 -1.64
C PRO A 287 17.12 -4.93 -0.15
N LEU A 288 15.84 -4.87 0.27
CA LEU A 288 15.40 -4.62 1.64
C LEU A 288 15.17 -5.93 2.39
N THR A 289 14.30 -6.82 1.89
CA THR A 289 13.98 -8.10 2.57
C THR A 289 15.18 -9.03 2.66
N ARG A 290 15.97 -9.11 1.58
CA ARG A 290 17.12 -9.99 1.41
C ARG A 290 16.81 -11.49 1.54
N GLU A 291 15.53 -11.85 1.43
CA GLU A 291 15.02 -13.21 1.51
C GLU A 291 14.51 -13.65 0.13
N ALA A 292 14.98 -14.79 -0.38
CA ALA A 292 14.50 -15.33 -1.64
C ALA A 292 13.06 -15.88 -1.45
N GLY A 293 12.18 -15.63 -2.41
CA GLY A 293 10.76 -15.96 -2.29
C GLY A 293 9.88 -14.90 -1.61
N VAL A 294 10.44 -13.75 -1.18
CA VAL A 294 9.69 -12.65 -0.51
C VAL A 294 10.15 -11.26 -0.95
N LEU A 295 9.20 -10.41 -1.35
CA LEU A 295 9.39 -8.97 -1.51
C LEU A 295 8.38 -8.19 -0.66
N SER A 296 8.84 -7.12 0.00
CA SER A 296 7.96 -6.16 0.69
C SER A 296 7.07 -5.40 -0.31
N TYR A 297 5.92 -4.90 0.14
CA TYR A 297 5.06 -4.06 -0.70
C TYR A 297 5.80 -2.84 -1.25
N ALA A 298 6.70 -2.25 -0.46
CA ALA A 298 7.60 -1.17 -0.88
C ALA A 298 8.51 -1.56 -2.07
N GLU A 299 9.10 -2.76 -2.06
CA GLU A 299 9.95 -3.25 -3.16
C GLU A 299 9.14 -3.55 -4.43
N ILE A 300 7.95 -4.17 -4.29
CA ILE A 300 7.06 -4.47 -5.42
C ILE A 300 6.59 -3.15 -6.05
N CYS A 301 6.15 -2.19 -5.23
CA CYS A 301 5.83 -0.83 -5.67
C CYS A 301 7.00 -0.15 -6.39
N ASN A 302 8.23 -0.30 -5.89
CA ASN A 302 9.41 0.24 -6.57
C ASN A 302 9.65 -0.42 -7.92
N ASN A 303 9.51 -1.74 -8.00
CA ASN A 303 9.79 -2.53 -9.19
C ASN A 303 8.82 -2.22 -10.34
N ILE A 304 7.53 -2.05 -10.04
CA ILE A 304 6.52 -1.61 -11.02
C ILE A 304 6.79 -0.17 -11.47
N LYS A 305 7.16 0.74 -10.55
CA LYS A 305 7.32 2.17 -10.85
C LYS A 305 8.66 2.55 -11.50
N ASN A 306 9.74 1.79 -11.25
CA ASN A 306 11.10 2.16 -11.66
C ASN A 306 11.88 1.02 -12.35
N SER A 307 11.46 -0.25 -12.25
CA SER A 307 12.21 -1.43 -12.74
C SER A 307 11.51 -2.19 -13.88
N GLY A 308 10.47 -1.62 -14.49
CA GLY A 308 9.80 -2.16 -15.68
C GLY A 308 8.85 -3.34 -15.44
N TRP A 309 8.53 -3.70 -14.19
CA TRP A 309 7.62 -4.80 -13.90
C TRP A 309 6.18 -4.48 -14.36
N VAL A 310 5.52 -5.45 -14.99
CA VAL A 310 4.14 -5.34 -15.44
C VAL A 310 3.21 -5.76 -14.30
N GLU A 311 2.26 -4.91 -13.91
CA GLU A 311 1.16 -5.27 -12.99
C GLU A 311 0.00 -5.87 -13.81
N LYS A 312 -0.52 -7.02 -13.38
CA LYS A 312 -1.78 -7.63 -13.82
C LYS A 312 -2.67 -7.87 -12.60
N TYR A 313 -3.94 -8.17 -12.84
CA TYR A 313 -4.90 -8.48 -11.79
C TYR A 313 -5.73 -9.70 -12.20
N ASP A 314 -5.86 -10.68 -11.30
CA ASP A 314 -6.79 -11.79 -11.42
C ASP A 314 -8.14 -11.34 -10.81
N ASP A 315 -9.12 -11.06 -11.67
CA ASP A 315 -10.48 -10.67 -11.25
C ASP A 315 -11.31 -11.85 -10.70
N VAL A 316 -10.85 -13.10 -10.82
CA VAL A 316 -11.49 -14.29 -10.26
C VAL A 316 -11.03 -14.54 -8.82
N ASP A 317 -9.74 -14.37 -8.54
CA ASP A 317 -9.20 -14.45 -7.17
C ASP A 317 -9.17 -13.09 -6.43
N GLU A 318 -9.50 -11.99 -7.13
CA GLU A 318 -9.42 -10.59 -6.68
C GLU A 318 -8.04 -10.23 -6.09
N MET A 319 -6.98 -10.51 -6.87
CA MET A 319 -5.58 -10.30 -6.48
C MET A 319 -4.73 -9.69 -7.60
N PRO A 320 -3.81 -8.75 -7.28
CA PRO A 320 -2.76 -8.37 -8.20
C PRO A 320 -1.63 -9.40 -8.22
N TYR A 321 -0.98 -9.51 -9.37
CA TYR A 321 0.33 -10.12 -9.50
C TYR A 321 1.18 -9.29 -10.45
N SER A 322 2.50 -9.46 -10.40
CA SER A 322 3.41 -8.67 -11.23
C SER A 322 4.64 -9.47 -11.64
N PHE A 323 5.21 -9.17 -12.80
CA PHE A 323 6.32 -9.94 -13.37
C PHE A 323 7.28 -9.10 -14.21
N HIS A 324 8.51 -9.61 -14.35
CA HIS A 324 9.54 -9.09 -15.25
C HIS A 324 10.55 -10.21 -15.56
N GLU A 325 10.84 -10.45 -16.84
CA GLU A 325 11.66 -11.59 -17.29
C GLU A 325 11.17 -12.93 -16.72
N ASP A 326 11.98 -13.61 -15.91
CA ASP A 326 11.69 -14.86 -15.21
C ASP A 326 11.13 -14.64 -13.79
N GLN A 327 10.99 -13.40 -13.33
CA GLN A 327 10.54 -13.09 -11.96
C GLN A 327 9.04 -12.82 -11.93
N TRP A 328 8.35 -13.43 -10.97
CA TRP A 328 6.91 -13.28 -10.74
C TRP A 328 6.62 -13.05 -9.25
N VAL A 329 5.64 -12.20 -8.91
CA VAL A 329 5.20 -11.94 -7.53
C VAL A 329 3.67 -11.89 -7.43
N GLY A 330 3.11 -12.62 -6.47
CA GLY A 330 1.70 -12.54 -6.07
C GLY A 330 1.60 -11.86 -4.70
N TYR A 331 0.81 -10.80 -4.59
CA TYR A 331 0.89 -9.82 -3.49
C TYR A 331 -0.44 -9.10 -3.25
N ASP A 332 -0.52 -8.23 -2.24
CA ASP A 332 -1.67 -7.34 -2.05
C ASP A 332 -1.40 -5.90 -2.51
N ASN A 333 -2.38 -5.27 -3.15
CA ASN A 333 -2.40 -3.83 -3.42
C ASN A 333 -3.67 -3.19 -2.82
N VAL A 334 -3.85 -1.89 -3.02
CA VAL A 334 -4.98 -1.13 -2.43
C VAL A 334 -6.36 -1.64 -2.87
N ARG A 335 -6.50 -2.29 -4.03
CA ARG A 335 -7.76 -2.90 -4.50
C ARG A 335 -8.07 -4.18 -3.73
N SER A 336 -7.15 -5.15 -3.71
CA SER A 336 -7.34 -6.45 -3.06
C SER A 336 -7.40 -6.35 -1.54
N LEU A 337 -6.59 -5.47 -0.94
CA LEU A 337 -6.66 -5.14 0.49
C LEU A 337 -8.00 -4.46 0.84
N GLY A 338 -8.51 -3.58 -0.04
CA GLY A 338 -9.84 -2.98 0.10
C GLY A 338 -10.94 -4.05 0.18
N LYS A 339 -10.96 -5.00 -0.76
CA LYS A 339 -11.91 -6.13 -0.77
C LYS A 339 -11.85 -6.98 0.50
N LYS A 340 -10.65 -7.22 1.03
CA LYS A 340 -10.45 -7.95 2.30
C LYS A 340 -10.99 -7.18 3.51
N ILE A 341 -10.85 -5.85 3.52
CA ILE A 341 -11.40 -4.98 4.57
C ILE A 341 -12.93 -4.90 4.47
N ASP A 342 -13.48 -4.69 3.27
CA ASP A 342 -14.93 -4.66 3.02
C ASP A 342 -15.58 -5.97 3.50
N TYR A 343 -14.96 -7.12 3.18
CA TYR A 343 -15.40 -8.43 3.66
C TYR A 343 -15.31 -8.58 5.18
N ALA A 344 -14.23 -8.11 5.80
CA ALA A 344 -14.07 -8.14 7.26
C ALA A 344 -15.18 -7.35 7.97
N ILE A 345 -15.55 -6.19 7.42
CA ILE A 345 -16.67 -5.37 7.92
C ILE A 345 -18.01 -6.08 7.68
N SER A 346 -18.28 -6.57 6.46
CA SER A 346 -19.56 -7.20 6.11
C SER A 346 -19.84 -8.49 6.89
N THR A 347 -18.79 -9.22 7.29
CA THR A 347 -18.87 -10.46 8.07
C THR A 347 -18.87 -10.19 9.58
N GLY A 348 -18.76 -8.93 10.01
CA GLY A 348 -18.74 -8.55 11.43
C GLY A 348 -17.49 -9.06 12.17
N LEU A 349 -16.35 -9.12 11.49
CA LEU A 349 -15.09 -9.53 12.11
C LEU A 349 -14.63 -8.49 13.16
N GLY A 350 -13.79 -8.90 14.10
CA GLY A 350 -13.25 -7.99 15.12
C GLY A 350 -12.27 -6.95 14.56
N GLY A 351 -11.72 -7.17 13.36
CA GLY A 351 -10.74 -6.29 12.73
C GLY A 351 -9.78 -6.98 11.77
N ILE A 352 -8.65 -6.32 11.50
CA ILE A 352 -7.56 -6.82 10.66
C ILE A 352 -6.22 -6.89 11.41
N ALA A 353 -5.34 -7.81 10.99
CA ALA A 353 -3.97 -7.96 11.48
C ALA A 353 -2.98 -7.83 10.31
N VAL A 354 -2.13 -6.82 10.35
CA VAL A 354 -1.14 -6.52 9.30
C VAL A 354 0.17 -7.25 9.58
N ARG A 355 0.64 -8.06 8.62
CA ARG A 355 1.97 -8.70 8.62
C ARG A 355 2.82 -8.18 7.45
N THR A 356 3.83 -7.35 7.65
CA THR A 356 4.16 -6.54 8.83
C THR A 356 4.18 -5.05 8.46
N ILE A 357 3.97 -4.16 9.44
CA ILE A 357 3.89 -2.71 9.18
C ILE A 357 5.18 -2.13 8.58
N ASP A 358 6.31 -2.80 8.83
CA ASP A 358 7.63 -2.46 8.31
C ASP A 358 7.85 -2.75 6.81
N GLN A 359 6.88 -3.37 6.13
CA GLN A 359 6.97 -3.71 4.71
C GLN A 359 6.14 -2.77 3.80
N ASP A 360 5.40 -1.83 4.40
CA ASP A 360 4.67 -0.73 3.72
C ASP A 360 5.60 0.46 3.37
N ASP A 361 5.11 1.42 2.59
CA ASP A 361 5.79 2.69 2.27
C ASP A 361 5.70 3.69 3.45
N VAL A 362 6.12 3.25 4.65
CA VAL A 362 6.03 3.99 5.92
C VAL A 362 6.82 5.32 5.96
N LYS A 363 7.64 5.62 4.95
CA LYS A 363 8.74 6.60 5.06
C LYS A 363 8.69 7.76 4.08
N ASN A 364 7.81 8.71 4.39
CA ASN A 364 7.84 10.05 3.81
C ASN A 364 9.02 10.90 4.35
N LYS A 365 10.27 10.54 4.00
CA LYS A 365 11.48 11.20 4.53
C LYS A 365 11.57 12.70 4.22
N TYR A 366 10.84 13.21 3.23
CA TYR A 366 10.73 14.64 2.99
C TYR A 366 9.97 15.39 4.11
N LYS A 367 8.95 14.77 4.71
CA LYS A 367 8.24 15.29 5.89
C LYS A 367 9.19 15.45 7.08
N ASP A 368 10.00 14.44 7.35
CA ASP A 368 10.90 14.38 8.52
C ASP A 368 11.94 15.52 8.50
N HIS A 369 12.48 15.84 7.32
CA HIS A 369 13.44 16.93 7.15
C HIS A 369 12.78 18.32 7.11
N LYS A 370 12.15 18.73 8.23
CA LYS A 370 11.50 20.05 8.42
C LYS A 370 12.27 21.21 7.79
N LEU A 371 13.59 21.26 7.96
CA LEU A 371 14.46 22.31 7.43
C LEU A 371 14.38 22.52 5.91
N LEU A 372 13.83 21.58 5.14
CA LEU A 372 13.61 21.71 3.70
C LEU A 372 12.37 22.56 3.36
N TRP A 373 11.34 22.54 4.21
CA TRP A 373 10.00 23.04 3.91
C TRP A 373 9.42 24.02 4.95
N ASP A 374 9.68 23.79 6.24
CA ASP A 374 9.32 24.66 7.36
C ASP A 374 10.17 25.93 7.32
N ARG A 375 9.54 27.06 6.98
CA ARG A 375 10.22 28.35 6.81
C ARG A 375 10.75 28.92 8.13
N ASP A 376 10.10 28.56 9.24
CA ASP A 376 10.37 29.14 10.56
C ASP A 376 11.40 28.28 11.32
N HIS A 377 11.73 27.09 10.81
CA HIS A 377 12.85 26.29 11.27
C HIS A 377 14.21 27.02 11.11
N LYS A 378 14.95 27.17 12.21
CA LYS A 378 16.23 27.92 12.34
C LYS A 378 17.32 27.71 11.28
N TRP A 379 17.30 26.62 10.52
CA TRP A 379 18.26 26.34 9.43
C TRP A 379 17.67 26.43 8.01
N TYR A 380 16.43 26.91 7.83
CA TYR A 380 15.76 26.92 6.52
C TYR A 380 16.51 27.70 5.43
N PHE A 381 17.18 28.80 5.75
CA PHE A 381 17.96 29.57 4.78
C PHE A 381 19.41 29.05 4.60
N ASN A 382 19.84 28.04 5.38
CA ASN A 382 21.18 27.48 5.30
C ASN A 382 21.31 26.47 4.15
N LYS A 383 21.88 26.91 3.02
CA LYS A 383 22.07 26.09 1.80
C LYS A 383 22.80 24.78 2.07
N THR A 384 23.86 24.79 2.89
CA THR A 384 24.65 23.59 3.21
C THR A 384 23.82 22.56 3.97
N LYS A 385 23.07 22.97 4.99
CA LYS A 385 22.18 22.07 5.76
C LYS A 385 21.00 21.56 4.92
N LYS A 386 20.46 22.39 4.01
CA LYS A 386 19.48 21.93 3.00
C LYS A 386 20.09 20.88 2.05
N ASN A 387 21.29 21.09 1.54
CA ASN A 387 21.97 20.10 0.68
C ASN A 387 22.29 18.80 1.44
N ASN A 388 22.69 18.87 2.71
CA ASN A 388 22.94 17.67 3.52
C ASN A 388 21.64 16.89 3.83
N ALA A 389 20.50 17.57 4.02
CA ALA A 389 19.20 16.91 4.12
C ALA A 389 18.75 16.30 2.78
N TRP A 390 19.00 16.97 1.65
CA TRP A 390 18.75 16.38 0.32
C TRP A 390 19.62 15.16 0.02
N LYS A 391 20.87 15.15 0.50
CA LYS A 391 21.71 13.95 0.51
C LYS A 391 21.09 12.87 1.39
N ALA A 392 20.84 13.12 2.67
CA ALA A 392 20.26 12.13 3.58
C ALA A 392 18.94 11.49 3.07
N ILE A 393 18.07 12.26 2.40
CA ILE A 393 16.91 11.72 1.67
C ILE A 393 17.39 10.80 0.54
N ALA A 394 18.15 11.33 -0.41
CA ALA A 394 18.60 10.63 -1.60
C ALA A 394 19.41 9.34 -1.31
N ASP A 395 20.31 9.40 -0.32
CA ASP A 395 21.09 8.29 0.20
C ASP A 395 20.17 7.21 0.78
N SER A 396 19.06 7.58 1.42
CA SER A 396 18.08 6.61 1.95
C SER A 396 17.26 5.90 0.85
N ILE A 397 16.92 6.60 -0.24
CA ILE A 397 16.16 6.08 -1.39
C ILE A 397 17.04 5.68 -2.60
N GLY A 398 18.36 5.59 -2.43
CA GLY A 398 19.27 5.04 -3.44
C GLY A 398 19.42 5.84 -4.76
N ILE A 399 19.20 7.16 -4.75
CA ILE A 399 19.32 8.02 -5.95
C ILE A 399 20.23 9.23 -5.69
N THR A 400 20.43 10.11 -6.69
CA THR A 400 21.21 11.33 -6.47
C THR A 400 20.42 12.39 -5.69
N ALA A 401 21.14 13.23 -4.94
CA ALA A 401 20.56 14.38 -4.24
C ALA A 401 19.89 15.41 -5.18
N GLU A 402 20.18 15.37 -6.49
CA GLU A 402 19.52 16.24 -7.47
C GLU A 402 18.24 15.60 -8.00
N ASP A 403 18.22 14.29 -8.20
CA ASP A 403 17.01 13.58 -8.65
C ASP A 403 15.96 13.46 -7.54
N ALA A 404 16.39 13.35 -6.28
CA ALA A 404 15.50 13.50 -5.12
C ALA A 404 14.83 14.89 -5.07
N LYS A 405 15.59 15.97 -5.34
CA LYS A 405 15.03 17.32 -5.48
C LYS A 405 14.05 17.41 -6.64
N LYS A 406 14.39 16.88 -7.82
CA LYS A 406 13.51 16.89 -9.02
C LYS A 406 12.20 16.14 -8.73
N LYS A 407 12.27 14.91 -8.22
CA LYS A 407 11.10 14.07 -7.87
C LYS A 407 10.20 14.80 -6.86
N ILE A 408 10.73 15.29 -5.74
CA ILE A 408 9.93 16.03 -4.76
C ILE A 408 9.41 17.37 -5.34
N SER A 409 10.20 18.11 -6.13
CA SER A 409 9.75 19.37 -6.73
C SER A 409 8.58 19.18 -7.71
N SER A 410 8.56 18.07 -8.44
CA SER A 410 7.43 17.67 -9.29
C SER A 410 6.18 17.36 -8.45
N LEU A 411 6.33 16.55 -7.40
CA LEU A 411 5.24 16.22 -6.46
C LEU A 411 4.69 17.48 -5.76
N LEU A 412 5.55 18.40 -5.31
CA LEU A 412 5.14 19.71 -4.77
C LEU A 412 4.43 20.59 -5.82
N GLY A 413 4.80 20.46 -7.10
CA GLY A 413 4.09 21.08 -8.21
C GLY A 413 2.66 20.56 -8.33
N SER A 414 2.47 19.24 -8.27
CA SER A 414 1.15 18.60 -8.21
C SER A 414 0.36 19.05 -6.98
N PHE A 415 0.92 18.91 -5.77
CA PHE A 415 0.27 19.32 -4.52
C PHE A 415 -0.25 20.77 -4.57
N ARG A 416 0.52 21.71 -5.12
CA ARG A 416 0.08 23.12 -5.27
C ARG A 416 -1.11 23.28 -6.23
N ARG A 417 -1.18 22.50 -7.32
CA ARG A 417 -2.33 22.51 -8.24
C ARG A 417 -3.58 21.99 -7.53
N GLU A 418 -3.45 20.87 -6.83
CA GLU A 418 -4.56 20.25 -6.09
C GLU A 418 -5.05 21.13 -4.93
N LYS A 419 -4.13 21.71 -4.15
CA LYS A 419 -4.42 22.71 -3.11
C LYS A 419 -5.17 23.92 -3.69
N SER A 420 -4.80 24.37 -4.90
CA SER A 420 -5.48 25.47 -5.60
C SER A 420 -6.91 25.10 -6.04
N LYS A 421 -7.16 23.86 -6.50
CA LYS A 421 -8.54 23.38 -6.77
C LYS A 421 -9.38 23.39 -5.49
N GLY A 422 -8.80 22.92 -4.38
CA GLY A 422 -9.39 22.98 -3.04
C GLY A 422 -9.89 24.37 -2.70
N PHE A 423 -9.00 25.36 -2.67
CA PHE A 423 -9.37 26.76 -2.38
C PHE A 423 -10.41 27.35 -3.34
N LYS A 424 -10.33 27.05 -4.65
CA LYS A 424 -11.30 27.56 -5.63
C LYS A 424 -12.73 27.07 -5.35
N SER A 425 -12.88 25.80 -4.97
CA SER A 425 -14.19 25.21 -4.66
C SER A 425 -14.91 25.86 -3.47
N ILE A 426 -14.16 26.49 -2.56
CA ILE A 426 -14.72 27.18 -1.38
C ILE A 426 -15.37 28.53 -1.78
N GLY A 427 -14.96 29.13 -2.91
CA GLY A 427 -15.39 30.45 -3.35
C GLY A 427 -16.53 30.48 -4.37
N THR A 428 -16.74 29.42 -5.17
CA THR A 428 -17.71 29.41 -6.28
C THR A 428 -19.14 29.01 -5.83
N GLY A 429 -19.65 29.69 -4.79
CA GLY A 429 -20.93 29.34 -4.16
C GLY A 429 -22.16 29.58 -5.04
N GLY A 430 -22.66 28.52 -5.66
CA GLY A 430 -23.88 28.50 -6.49
C GLY A 430 -24.78 27.29 -6.24
N GLY A 431 -24.78 26.78 -5.00
CA GLY A 431 -25.37 25.49 -4.63
C GLY A 431 -24.31 24.41 -4.34
N ALA A 432 -24.77 23.26 -3.82
CA ALA A 432 -24.01 22.05 -3.52
C ALA A 432 -22.81 22.15 -2.54
N SER A 433 -23.03 21.53 -1.38
CA SER A 433 -22.15 21.21 -0.25
C SER A 433 -20.81 20.48 -0.51
N LYS A 434 -20.31 20.36 -1.75
CA LYS A 434 -19.11 19.56 -2.08
C LYS A 434 -17.85 20.43 -2.25
N VAL A 435 -17.09 20.60 -1.16
CA VAL A 435 -15.71 21.14 -1.23
C VAL A 435 -14.82 20.14 -1.97
N TYR A 436 -13.95 20.63 -2.87
CA TYR A 436 -13.00 19.80 -3.60
C TYR A 436 -11.97 19.18 -2.65
N LYS A 437 -12.08 17.87 -2.46
CA LYS A 437 -11.01 17.03 -1.90
C LYS A 437 -10.15 16.51 -3.05
N SER A 438 -8.85 16.37 -2.81
CA SER A 438 -7.89 15.95 -3.82
C SER A 438 -7.71 14.44 -3.79
N ASP A 439 -8.14 13.76 -4.85
CA ASP A 439 -7.94 12.32 -5.05
C ASP A 439 -6.52 11.96 -5.56
N TRP A 440 -5.64 12.95 -5.75
CA TRP A 440 -4.24 12.70 -6.10
C TRP A 440 -3.51 11.98 -4.95
N PHE A 441 -3.02 10.77 -5.21
CA PHE A 441 -2.50 9.82 -4.21
C PHE A 441 -1.60 10.40 -3.12
N ALA A 442 -0.64 11.25 -3.49
CA ALA A 442 0.33 11.82 -2.55
C ALA A 442 -0.16 13.08 -1.83
N PHE A 443 -1.40 13.55 -2.05
CA PHE A 443 -1.89 14.79 -1.44
C PHE A 443 -1.82 14.74 0.09
N LYS A 444 -2.36 13.68 0.70
CA LYS A 444 -2.29 13.45 2.15
C LYS A 444 -0.86 13.41 2.66
N SER A 445 0.05 12.83 1.89
CA SER A 445 1.49 12.80 2.20
C SER A 445 2.11 14.20 2.25
N PHE A 446 1.49 15.24 1.69
CA PHE A 446 1.92 16.63 1.77
C PHE A 446 1.01 17.53 2.63
N ASP A 447 0.01 16.98 3.35
CA ASP A 447 -0.91 17.79 4.19
C ASP A 447 -0.19 18.60 5.28
N PHE A 448 1.01 18.20 5.69
CA PHE A 448 1.87 18.98 6.60
C PHE A 448 2.33 20.34 6.01
N LEU A 449 2.08 20.59 4.72
CA LEU A 449 2.27 21.87 4.01
C LEU A 449 0.96 22.68 3.91
N LEU A 450 -0.09 22.27 4.61
CA LEU A 450 -1.25 23.07 4.95
C LEU A 450 -0.99 23.70 6.33
N ASN A 451 -0.68 25.01 6.37
CA ASN A 451 -0.59 25.75 7.62
C ASN A 451 -1.90 25.60 8.43
N ASN A 452 -1.84 25.69 9.76
CA ASN A 452 -3.00 25.52 10.64
C ASN A 452 -4.21 26.43 10.27
N ASP A 453 -3.97 27.62 9.68
CA ASP A 453 -5.04 28.54 9.25
C ASP A 453 -5.73 28.12 7.94
N ASN A 454 -5.26 27.06 7.29
CA ASN A 454 -5.56 26.67 5.90
C ASN A 454 -6.05 25.22 5.78
N VAL A 455 -6.66 24.68 6.84
CA VAL A 455 -7.26 23.33 6.81
C VAL A 455 -8.40 23.29 5.77
N LEU A 456 -8.37 22.31 4.87
CA LEU A 456 -9.44 22.07 3.88
C LEU A 456 -10.62 21.26 4.47
N GLU A 457 -10.66 21.11 5.80
CA GLU A 457 -11.74 20.47 6.54
C GLU A 457 -12.85 21.47 6.85
N THR A 458 -14.09 21.04 6.69
CA THR A 458 -15.27 21.84 7.01
C THR A 458 -15.52 21.87 8.51
N PRO A 459 -15.62 23.07 9.10
CA PRO A 459 -16.78 23.35 9.93
C PRO A 459 -17.41 24.71 9.59
N LYS A 460 -18.46 24.71 8.76
CA LYS A 460 -19.41 25.83 8.71
C LYS A 460 -20.41 25.82 9.87
N SER A 461 -20.59 24.67 10.52
CA SER A 461 -21.59 24.43 11.58
C SER A 461 -21.44 25.32 12.81
N GLU A 462 -20.21 25.69 13.22
CA GLU A 462 -19.99 26.51 14.42
C GLU A 462 -20.28 27.99 14.16
N ARG A 463 -19.71 28.57 13.08
CA ARG A 463 -19.98 29.97 12.67
C ARG A 463 -21.42 30.24 12.21
N ILE A 464 -22.24 29.19 12.08
CA ILE A 464 -23.67 29.27 11.72
C ILE A 464 -24.57 29.35 12.97
N LYS A 465 -24.14 28.84 14.13
CA LYS A 465 -24.93 28.89 15.37
C LYS A 465 -25.21 30.32 15.86
N GLU A 466 -24.29 31.26 15.64
CA GLU A 466 -24.50 32.69 15.95
C GLU A 466 -25.43 33.43 14.96
N ARG A 467 -25.79 32.81 13.83
CA ARG A 467 -26.61 33.46 12.78
C ARG A 467 -27.98 32.83 12.56
N VAL A 468 -28.18 31.55 12.87
CA VAL A 468 -29.45 30.82 12.61
C VAL A 468 -30.56 31.18 13.60
N THR A 469 -30.25 31.73 14.77
CA THR A 469 -31.25 32.28 15.72
C THR A 469 -32.04 33.50 15.20
N LYS A 470 -31.80 33.95 13.95
CA LYS A 470 -32.51 35.07 13.31
C LYS A 470 -33.27 34.74 12.02
N ALA A 471 -33.32 33.49 11.58
CA ALA A 471 -34.09 33.11 10.38
C ALA A 471 -34.58 31.64 10.45
N GLN A 472 -35.86 31.46 10.77
CA GLN A 472 -36.63 30.23 10.54
C GLN A 472 -37.68 30.46 9.44
N ILE A 473 -38.41 29.40 9.08
CA ILE A 473 -39.63 29.36 8.24
C ILE A 473 -39.40 29.34 6.72
N ALA A 474 -39.37 28.13 6.13
CA ALA A 474 -40.21 27.72 4.99
C ALA A 474 -40.01 26.23 4.60
N ASP A 475 -41.12 25.54 4.34
CA ASP A 475 -41.39 24.12 4.02
C ASP A 475 -40.99 23.69 2.56
N VAL A 476 -41.04 22.44 2.04
CA VAL A 476 -41.18 21.01 2.50
C VAL A 476 -40.81 20.05 1.33
N ASP A 477 -40.48 18.78 1.65
CA ASP A 477 -40.36 17.48 0.91
C ASP A 477 -40.84 17.34 -0.58
N THR A 478 -40.31 16.44 -1.43
CA THR A 478 -40.60 14.96 -1.50
C THR A 478 -39.69 14.23 -2.55
N GLU A 479 -39.70 12.89 -2.61
CA GLU A 479 -38.81 11.94 -3.37
C GLU A 479 -39.39 11.46 -4.77
N ILE A 480 -38.92 10.46 -5.57
CA ILE A 480 -37.86 9.40 -5.51
C ILE A 480 -37.48 8.81 -6.93
N SER A 481 -36.31 8.13 -7.04
CA SER A 481 -35.87 7.02 -7.99
C SER A 481 -35.80 7.20 -9.55
N ILE A 482 -35.14 6.36 -10.39
CA ILE A 482 -33.80 5.65 -10.44
C ILE A 482 -33.53 5.15 -11.90
N ALA A 483 -32.28 5.21 -12.44
CA ALA A 483 -31.71 4.32 -13.49
C ALA A 483 -30.18 4.51 -13.76
N HIS A 484 -29.44 3.44 -14.13
CA HIS A 484 -27.96 3.31 -14.03
C HIS A 484 -27.21 3.04 -15.36
N GLU A 485 -25.90 3.37 -15.47
CA GLU A 485 -24.83 2.59 -16.17
C GLU A 485 -23.40 3.17 -15.94
N GLN A 486 -22.34 2.42 -16.29
CA GLN A 486 -21.01 2.42 -15.63
C GLN A 486 -19.79 2.74 -16.53
N SER A 487 -18.64 3.12 -15.92
CA SER A 487 -17.27 2.67 -16.31
C SER A 487 -16.21 3.14 -15.29
N ALA A 488 -15.18 2.33 -14.98
CA ALA A 488 -14.09 2.71 -14.06
C ALA A 488 -12.73 2.03 -14.35
N GLU A 489 -11.62 2.71 -14.03
CA GLU A 489 -10.24 2.18 -14.00
C GLU A 489 -9.45 2.80 -12.84
N LYS A 490 -8.74 2.00 -12.03
CA LYS A 490 -7.80 2.46 -10.98
C LYS A 490 -6.67 1.44 -10.74
N THR A 491 -5.43 1.92 -10.58
CA THR A 491 -4.22 1.13 -10.25
C THR A 491 -3.63 1.56 -8.90
N CYS A 492 -2.39 1.18 -8.59
CA CYS A 492 -1.66 1.48 -7.35
C CYS A 492 -1.91 2.90 -6.77
N ALA A 493 -2.81 2.95 -5.79
CA ALA A 493 -3.27 4.05 -4.91
C ALA A 493 -4.68 4.62 -5.17
N SER A 494 -5.55 4.41 -4.18
CA SER A 494 -6.84 5.09 -3.90
C SER A 494 -8.05 4.82 -4.80
N SER A 495 -8.69 3.68 -4.57
CA SER A 495 -10.14 3.59 -4.71
C SER A 495 -10.84 4.59 -3.77
N SER A 496 -11.84 5.26 -4.34
CA SER A 496 -13.02 5.78 -3.65
C SER A 496 -14.03 6.12 -4.75
N SER A 497 -15.22 5.54 -4.62
CA SER A 497 -16.40 5.79 -5.46
C SER A 497 -17.57 4.98 -4.89
N PHE A 498 -18.57 5.68 -4.36
CA PHE A 498 -19.94 5.19 -4.31
C PHE A 498 -20.71 5.99 -5.35
N GLU A 499 -21.46 5.31 -6.21
CA GLU A 499 -22.33 5.93 -7.21
C GLU A 499 -23.74 6.15 -6.64
N GLU A 500 -24.52 7.04 -7.26
CA GLU A 500 -25.78 6.64 -7.89
C GLU A 500 -26.27 7.70 -8.91
N ILE A 501 -26.36 7.27 -10.18
CA ILE A 501 -27.59 7.31 -11.00
C ILE A 501 -28.20 8.64 -11.50
N GLU A 502 -28.30 8.77 -12.83
CA GLU A 502 -29.29 9.60 -13.55
C GLU A 502 -29.50 9.08 -15.00
N ARG A 503 -30.71 9.19 -15.57
CA ARG A 503 -30.99 8.97 -17.02
C ARG A 503 -31.95 10.02 -17.60
N THR A 504 -31.84 10.21 -18.92
CA THR A 504 -32.49 11.20 -19.82
C THR A 504 -34.03 11.07 -19.92
N PHE A 505 -34.85 12.01 -20.42
CA PHE A 505 -34.75 12.88 -21.63
C PHE A 505 -35.55 14.20 -21.53
N ALA A 506 -35.52 15.04 -22.59
CA ALA A 506 -35.96 16.45 -22.60
C ALA A 506 -37.27 16.77 -23.37
N LYS A 507 -37.87 17.95 -23.08
CA LYS A 507 -38.53 18.96 -24.00
C LYS A 507 -39.38 19.99 -23.20
N PRO A 508 -39.83 21.15 -23.76
CA PRO A 508 -39.46 21.85 -25.00
C PRO A 508 -39.00 23.32 -24.76
N GLN A 509 -38.70 24.09 -25.83
CA GLN A 509 -38.40 25.54 -25.79
C GLN A 509 -39.54 26.42 -26.35
N PRO A 510 -39.63 27.70 -25.92
CA PRO A 510 -40.00 28.83 -26.77
C PRO A 510 -38.77 29.67 -27.21
N PRO A 511 -38.84 30.45 -28.31
CA PRO A 511 -37.66 30.75 -29.14
C PRO A 511 -36.83 31.99 -28.76
N ARG A 512 -35.50 31.86 -28.81
CA ARG A 512 -34.57 33.01 -28.84
C ARG A 512 -34.59 33.71 -30.21
N LYS A 513 -34.82 35.04 -30.21
CA LYS A 513 -34.68 35.87 -31.42
C LYS A 513 -33.21 35.96 -31.84
N LYS A 514 -32.94 35.79 -33.14
CA LYS A 514 -31.60 35.99 -33.74
C LYS A 514 -31.32 37.48 -33.91
N LEU A 515 -30.09 37.90 -33.59
CA LEU A 515 -29.46 39.07 -34.24
C LEU A 515 -28.16 38.60 -34.91
N LYS A 516 -27.93 39.02 -36.16
CA LYS A 516 -26.70 38.70 -36.90
C LYS A 516 -25.62 39.72 -36.58
N ARG A 517 -24.36 39.28 -36.50
CA ARG A 517 -23.23 40.05 -37.05
C ARG A 517 -22.24 39.09 -37.72
N THR A 518 -22.14 39.20 -39.03
CA THR A 518 -21.15 38.54 -39.88
C THR A 518 -19.99 39.48 -40.13
N HIS A 519 -18.76 39.00 -40.06
CA HIS A 519 -17.67 39.51 -40.89
C HIS A 519 -16.81 38.35 -41.38
N LYS A 520 -16.29 38.49 -42.60
CA LYS A 520 -15.30 37.57 -43.17
C LYS A 520 -14.00 37.68 -42.39
N ILE A 521 -13.25 36.59 -42.31
CA ILE A 521 -11.79 36.65 -42.19
C ILE A 521 -11.28 36.99 -43.60
N ASP A 522 -10.41 37.98 -43.71
CA ASP A 522 -9.71 38.30 -44.96
C ASP A 522 -8.27 37.79 -44.85
N ASN A 523 -7.79 37.09 -45.89
CA ASN A 523 -6.49 36.42 -45.87
C ASN A 523 -5.39 37.34 -46.42
N GLN A 524 -5.22 38.51 -45.81
CA GLN A 524 -3.99 39.27 -45.94
C GLN A 524 -3.02 38.82 -44.84
N GLY A 525 -1.86 38.30 -45.23
CA GLY A 525 -0.81 37.91 -44.30
C GLY A 525 -0.35 39.14 -43.51
N ASP A 526 -0.36 39.03 -42.18
CA ASP A 526 0.11 40.11 -41.30
C ASP A 526 1.59 40.41 -41.61
N PRO A 527 1.96 41.65 -41.99
CA PRO A 527 3.34 42.02 -42.30
C PRO A 527 4.35 41.71 -41.18
N LEU A 528 3.89 41.63 -39.93
CA LEU A 528 4.72 41.24 -38.78
C LEU A 528 5.15 39.76 -38.84
N VAL A 529 4.39 38.90 -39.53
CA VAL A 529 4.72 37.47 -39.69
C VAL A 529 5.82 37.29 -40.73
N GLU A 530 5.77 37.99 -41.86
CA GLU A 530 6.85 37.98 -42.86
C GLU A 530 8.15 38.61 -42.32
N MET A 531 8.05 39.70 -41.54
CA MET A 531 9.20 40.25 -40.81
C MET A 531 9.81 39.22 -39.84
N ALA A 532 8.97 38.49 -39.09
CA ALA A 532 9.45 37.45 -38.19
C ALA A 532 10.11 36.27 -38.93
N TYR A 533 9.55 35.86 -40.08
CA TYR A 533 10.08 34.78 -40.90
C TYR A 533 11.41 35.14 -41.56
N THR A 534 11.54 36.38 -42.06
CA THR A 534 12.79 36.91 -42.63
C THR A 534 13.91 36.94 -41.59
N VAL A 535 13.62 37.36 -40.35
CA VAL A 535 14.61 37.37 -39.26
C VAL A 535 15.02 35.97 -38.84
N LEU A 536 14.09 34.99 -38.84
CA LEU A 536 14.40 33.59 -38.54
C LEU A 536 15.37 32.93 -39.53
N GLN A 537 15.39 33.35 -40.80
CA GLN A 537 16.32 32.82 -41.79
C GLN A 537 17.75 33.36 -41.66
N GLN A 538 17.96 34.50 -40.97
CA GLN A 538 19.25 35.18 -40.91
C GLN A 538 20.14 34.78 -39.72
N SER A 539 19.67 33.91 -38.81
CA SER A 539 20.36 33.62 -37.54
C SER A 539 20.89 32.18 -37.41
N LEU A 540 21.25 31.52 -38.52
CA LEU A 540 21.81 30.17 -38.53
C LEU A 540 23.34 30.18 -38.53
N GLU A 541 23.95 30.40 -37.36
CA GLU A 541 25.35 30.04 -37.08
C GLU A 541 25.43 29.37 -35.69
N PRO A 542 26.27 28.34 -35.48
CA PRO A 542 26.19 27.48 -34.31
C PRO A 542 27.13 27.91 -33.16
N GLU A 543 26.62 28.65 -32.17
CA GLU A 543 26.81 28.36 -30.72
C GLU A 543 26.09 29.38 -29.80
N ASP A 544 25.65 28.93 -28.61
CA ASP A 544 24.93 29.67 -27.54
C ASP A 544 23.77 30.63 -27.97
N ALA A 545 23.07 30.30 -29.06
CA ALA A 545 21.91 31.06 -29.52
C ALA A 545 20.73 31.01 -28.53
N THR A 546 20.47 29.83 -27.93
CA THR A 546 19.24 29.53 -27.18
C THR A 546 18.98 30.46 -26.01
N LYS A 547 20.03 30.89 -25.30
CA LYS A 547 19.91 31.75 -24.12
C LYS A 547 19.60 33.20 -24.49
N LYS A 548 20.33 33.78 -25.44
CA LYS A 548 20.03 35.12 -25.98
C LYS A 548 18.62 35.17 -26.59
N TYR A 549 18.20 34.07 -27.22
CA TYR A 549 16.87 33.93 -27.79
C TYR A 549 15.77 33.92 -26.72
N THR A 550 15.89 33.14 -25.63
CA THR A 550 14.88 33.14 -24.55
C THR A 550 14.83 34.46 -23.79
N ASP A 551 15.97 35.11 -23.54
CA ASP A 551 16.02 36.44 -22.92
C ASP A 551 15.33 37.49 -23.82
N TYR A 552 15.55 37.47 -25.14
CA TYR A 552 14.87 38.35 -26.10
C TYR A 552 13.36 38.07 -26.18
N LEU A 553 12.96 36.79 -26.23
CA LEU A 553 11.55 36.39 -26.29
C LEU A 553 10.80 36.83 -25.02
N ALA A 554 11.42 36.69 -23.84
CA ALA A 554 10.88 37.17 -22.58
C ALA A 554 10.75 38.71 -22.56
N ALA A 555 11.77 39.44 -23.03
CA ALA A 555 11.73 40.89 -23.14
C ALA A 555 10.60 41.38 -24.06
N LYS A 556 10.36 40.70 -25.21
CA LYS A 556 9.26 41.01 -26.11
C LYS A 556 7.89 40.62 -25.56
N LEU A 557 7.74 39.45 -24.94
CA LEU A 557 6.49 39.02 -24.30
C LEU A 557 6.10 39.89 -23.09
N ASN A 558 7.04 40.67 -22.52
CA ASN A 558 6.76 41.66 -21.49
C ASN A 558 6.20 43.00 -22.02
N GLN A 559 6.14 43.21 -23.34
CA GLN A 559 5.58 44.43 -23.96
C GLN A 559 4.06 44.33 -24.24
N PHE A 560 3.43 43.19 -23.96
CA PHE A 560 2.00 42.95 -24.20
C PHE A 560 1.22 42.79 -22.88
N ASP A 561 -0.08 43.08 -22.92
CA ASP A 561 -1.00 42.86 -21.79
C ASP A 561 -1.13 41.37 -21.43
N SER A 562 -1.64 41.08 -20.23
CA SER A 562 -1.73 39.72 -19.68
C SER A 562 -2.55 38.75 -20.55
N MET A 563 -3.59 39.21 -21.24
CA MET A 563 -4.44 38.37 -22.08
C MET A 563 -3.77 38.08 -23.43
N THR A 564 -3.27 39.11 -24.11
CA THR A 564 -2.50 38.96 -25.37
C THR A 564 -1.26 38.10 -25.15
N LYS A 565 -0.53 38.32 -24.05
CA LYS A 565 0.64 37.52 -23.65
C LYS A 565 0.29 36.05 -23.41
N SER A 566 -0.84 35.77 -22.76
CA SER A 566 -1.28 34.39 -22.54
C SER A 566 -1.66 33.68 -23.84
N ILE A 567 -2.27 34.39 -24.80
CA ILE A 567 -2.59 33.85 -26.13
C ILE A 567 -1.32 33.57 -26.94
N LEU A 568 -0.33 34.49 -26.90
CA LEU A 568 0.96 34.32 -27.56
C LEU A 568 1.75 33.13 -26.99
N ILE A 569 1.86 33.02 -25.66
CA ILE A 569 2.54 31.89 -25.02
C ILE A 569 1.85 30.57 -25.37
N HIS A 570 0.52 30.51 -25.41
CA HIS A 570 -0.18 29.30 -25.83
C HIS A 570 0.14 28.92 -27.30
N LYS A 571 0.12 29.89 -28.23
CA LYS A 571 0.50 29.63 -29.63
C LYS A 571 1.96 29.17 -29.79
N ILE A 572 2.89 29.80 -29.05
CA ILE A 572 4.32 29.42 -29.07
C ILE A 572 4.50 27.99 -28.56
N ASN A 573 3.85 27.63 -27.45
CA ASN A 573 3.93 26.27 -26.90
C ASN A 573 3.31 25.23 -27.85
N ASN A 574 2.21 25.56 -28.53
CA ASN A 574 1.61 24.65 -29.52
C ASN A 574 2.53 24.47 -30.75
N LEU A 575 3.19 25.53 -31.22
CA LEU A 575 4.16 25.44 -32.34
C LEU A 575 5.40 24.61 -31.97
N ILE A 576 5.91 24.74 -30.74
CA ILE A 576 7.00 23.90 -30.24
C ILE A 576 6.55 22.44 -30.19
N PHE A 577 5.36 22.18 -29.64
CA PHE A 577 4.78 20.84 -29.56
C PHE A 577 4.55 20.20 -30.95
N GLU A 578 4.03 20.95 -31.93
CA GLU A 578 3.86 20.47 -33.31
C GLU A 578 5.20 20.18 -34.01
N ALA A 579 6.26 20.94 -33.71
CA ALA A 579 7.61 20.69 -34.20
C ALA A 579 8.25 19.44 -33.56
N GLU A 580 8.12 19.29 -32.24
CA GLU A 580 8.59 18.11 -31.49
C GLU A 580 7.86 16.83 -31.94
N MET A 581 6.57 16.93 -32.23
CA MET A 581 5.72 15.82 -32.72
C MET A 581 5.90 15.49 -34.22
N ARG A 582 6.87 16.11 -34.91
CA ARG A 582 7.37 15.76 -36.26
C ARG A 582 6.31 15.40 -37.31
N LYS A 583 5.41 16.35 -37.64
CA LYS A 583 4.58 16.29 -38.86
C LYS A 583 4.96 17.30 -39.95
N TYR A 584 6.25 17.36 -40.28
CA TYR A 584 6.74 17.94 -41.54
C TYR A 584 7.27 16.85 -42.48
N SER A 585 6.39 16.28 -43.29
CA SER A 585 6.76 15.51 -44.48
C SER A 585 7.01 16.46 -45.64
N GLY A 586 8.21 17.04 -45.71
CA GLY A 586 8.67 17.89 -46.82
C GLY A 586 9.74 17.18 -47.64
N SER A 587 9.50 16.99 -48.94
CA SER A 587 10.40 16.25 -49.83
C SER A 587 11.48 17.14 -50.44
N THR A 588 12.73 16.67 -50.40
CA THR A 588 13.75 17.04 -51.39
C THR A 588 14.32 15.78 -52.01
N SER A 589 13.84 15.44 -53.20
CA SER A 589 14.43 14.41 -54.05
C SER A 589 15.68 14.95 -54.74
N SER A 590 16.83 14.27 -54.56
CA SER A 590 17.99 14.42 -55.45
C SER A 590 18.57 13.05 -55.76
N SER A 591 18.45 12.62 -57.01
CA SER A 591 18.82 11.31 -57.50
C SER A 591 20.31 11.16 -57.79
N GLY A 592 20.89 10.02 -57.38
CA GLY A 592 22.01 9.37 -58.05
C GLY A 592 23.40 9.97 -57.84
N PHE A 593 24.34 9.14 -57.40
CA PHE A 593 25.28 8.49 -58.33
C PHE A 593 26.01 7.34 -57.60
N SER A 594 26.05 6.15 -58.22
CA SER A 594 27.08 5.15 -57.95
C SER A 594 28.16 5.31 -59.01
N PRO A 595 29.42 4.95 -58.71
CA PRO A 595 29.87 3.70 -59.31
C PRO A 595 30.78 2.83 -58.40
N SER A 596 30.70 1.52 -58.63
CA SER A 596 31.83 0.55 -58.78
C SER A 596 32.95 0.44 -57.72
N SER A 597 33.45 -0.75 -57.36
CA SER A 597 33.09 -2.11 -57.80
C SER A 597 33.81 -3.22 -57.01
N THR A 598 33.27 -4.45 -57.14
CA THR A 598 33.96 -5.76 -57.05
C THR A 598 34.41 -6.27 -55.66
N PRO A 599 34.49 -7.62 -55.46
CA PRO A 599 34.05 -8.24 -54.20
C PRO A 599 35.04 -9.33 -53.69
N THR A 600 34.53 -10.52 -53.31
CA THR A 600 35.20 -11.75 -52.82
C THR A 600 35.51 -11.77 -51.32
N LEU A 601 35.50 -12.92 -50.63
CA LEU A 601 35.02 -14.28 -50.98
C LEU A 601 34.57 -15.01 -49.71
N ASN A 602 33.67 -15.99 -49.84
CA ASN A 602 33.28 -16.89 -48.75
C ASN A 602 33.10 -18.31 -49.32
N PRO A 603 33.79 -19.33 -48.76
CA PRO A 603 33.29 -20.70 -48.85
C PRO A 603 33.36 -21.47 -47.52
N SER A 604 32.26 -22.16 -47.20
CA SER A 604 32.16 -23.23 -46.19
C SER A 604 32.47 -24.61 -46.84
N PRO A 605 32.10 -25.78 -46.28
CA PRO A 605 32.15 -26.29 -44.90
C PRO A 605 32.78 -27.72 -44.77
N SER A 606 32.97 -28.21 -43.55
CA SER A 606 33.05 -29.67 -43.20
C SER A 606 32.73 -29.83 -41.70
N ILE A 607 31.94 -30.77 -41.15
CA ILE A 607 31.42 -32.13 -41.49
C ILE A 607 32.34 -33.30 -41.05
N SER A 608 32.08 -33.84 -39.84
CA SER A 608 32.08 -35.26 -39.40
C SER A 608 31.81 -35.31 -37.86
N LEU A 609 30.91 -36.12 -37.27
CA LEU A 609 30.78 -37.60 -37.19
C LEU A 609 31.95 -38.24 -36.40
N LEU A 610 31.81 -39.08 -35.36
CA LEU A 610 30.74 -39.93 -34.74
C LEU A 610 30.90 -39.90 -33.18
N ALA A 611 29.94 -40.18 -32.26
CA ALA A 611 28.86 -41.18 -32.04
C ALA A 611 29.22 -42.30 -31.01
N ASN A 612 28.20 -43.01 -30.50
CA ASN A 612 28.19 -44.05 -29.43
C ASN A 612 28.35 -43.50 -27.98
N ASP A 613 27.48 -43.80 -27.00
CA ASP A 613 27.10 -45.09 -26.36
C ASP A 613 28.19 -45.64 -25.41
N THR A 614 27.93 -46.17 -24.19
CA THR A 614 26.67 -46.76 -23.67
C THR A 614 26.59 -46.75 -22.12
N GLN A 615 25.40 -47.07 -21.58
CA GLN A 615 25.11 -47.78 -20.29
C GLN A 615 25.48 -47.21 -18.88
N GLN A 616 24.41 -46.83 -18.16
CA GLN A 616 23.81 -47.59 -17.01
C GLN A 616 24.49 -47.60 -15.61
N THR A 617 23.64 -47.64 -14.57
CA THR A 617 23.92 -47.70 -13.11
C THR A 617 24.49 -46.41 -12.48
N GLY A 618 24.17 -46.02 -11.23
CA GLY A 618 23.11 -46.51 -10.32
C GLY A 618 23.26 -46.00 -8.88
N LEU A 619 22.18 -46.07 -8.09
CA LEU A 619 22.11 -46.00 -6.62
C LEU A 619 22.40 -44.66 -5.87
N ASN A 620 21.36 -44.22 -5.14
CA ASN A 620 21.37 -43.82 -3.72
C ASN A 620 22.01 -42.48 -3.23
N LYS A 621 21.14 -41.63 -2.66
CA LYS A 621 20.97 -41.30 -1.21
C LYS A 621 21.08 -39.82 -0.80
N LEU A 622 20.15 -39.47 0.10
CA LEU A 622 20.03 -38.28 0.97
C LEU A 622 19.64 -36.98 0.25
#